data_AF-A0A846LMR3-F1
#
_entry.id   AF-A0A846LMR3-F1
#
_cell.length_a   1.000
_cell.length_b   1.000
_cell.length_c   1.000
_cell.angle_alpha   90.00
_cell.angle_beta   90.00
_cell.angle_gamma   90.00
#
_symmetry.space_group_name_H-M   'P 1'
#
loop_
_entity.id
_entity.type
_entity.pdbx_description
1 polymer ?
#
loop_
_entity_poly.entity_id
_entity_poly.type
_entity_poly.pdbx_seq_one_letter_code
_entity_poly.pdbx_strand_id
1 'polypeptide(L)'
;MTGYGLDERMLSTTQPAEDERELQRALDAFALRHHLAESLVRIVHAVLVEVKASKSGFWASLTGSPSQGYNIVEALRAFQAQEAIPASLFMPAAEVRALPSEPPSNVANAVRMHWRWVQRAMQLLVSEGLDTNVANNKLKHGLAVRPHDELRVGFMTDAPEPDGSVRLSAIRTGPSIIDARAIEFLQRLPTREEHAGSWEVTTLNLRAAPLIAEALMLSTVWSSVFATAAAERLVGPAEARPRHPGLVLGPPPEAINHEVIGYRQALTKSHKSGASRGLVVETPEGIVELTQTGPGTSATIVDD
;
A
#
# COMPACT_ATOMS: atom_id res chain seq x y z
N MET A 1 15.32 -38.06 -8.66
CA MET A 1 14.04 -37.85 -7.97
C MET A 1 13.78 -36.36 -7.99
N THR A 2 13.26 -35.84 -9.10
CA THR A 2 13.15 -34.39 -9.36
C THR A 2 11.99 -34.20 -10.31
N GLY A 3 10.99 -33.44 -9.89
CA GLY A 3 9.77 -33.19 -10.64
C GLY A 3 8.58 -33.36 -9.72
N TYR A 4 7.92 -32.25 -9.39
CA TYR A 4 6.76 -32.16 -8.49
C TYR A 4 5.49 -32.87 -9.02
N GLY A 5 5.64 -34.01 -9.71
CA GLY A 5 4.53 -34.70 -10.39
C GLY A 5 4.00 -33.96 -11.63
N LEU A 6 4.70 -32.94 -12.11
CA LEU A 6 4.36 -32.20 -13.32
C LEU A 6 5.09 -32.81 -14.53
N ASP A 7 4.35 -33.05 -15.61
CA ASP A 7 4.92 -33.52 -16.89
C ASP A 7 5.95 -32.50 -17.40
N GLU A 8 7.20 -32.92 -17.64
CA GLU A 8 8.27 -32.03 -18.12
C GLU A 8 7.94 -31.37 -19.46
N ARG A 9 7.04 -31.96 -20.27
CA ARG A 9 6.51 -31.35 -21.49
C ARG A 9 5.60 -30.16 -21.21
N MET A 10 4.98 -30.09 -20.03
CA MET A 10 4.30 -28.88 -19.58
C MET A 10 5.32 -27.82 -19.14
N LEU A 11 6.47 -28.19 -18.57
CA LEU A 11 7.48 -27.24 -18.08
C LEU A 11 8.11 -26.40 -19.20
N SER A 12 8.32 -26.97 -20.39
CA SER A 12 8.84 -26.22 -21.54
C SER A 12 7.81 -25.28 -22.19
N THR A 13 6.51 -25.55 -22.04
CA THR A 13 5.41 -24.70 -22.50
C THR A 13 4.84 -23.78 -21.41
N THR A 14 5.39 -23.82 -20.19
CA THR A 14 4.93 -23.03 -19.03
C THR A 14 6.00 -22.07 -18.52
N GLN A 15 7.08 -21.83 -19.27
CA GLN A 15 7.94 -20.72 -18.96
C GLN A 15 7.15 -19.43 -19.16
N PRO A 16 6.94 -18.62 -18.11
CA PRO A 16 6.14 -17.42 -18.27
C PRO A 16 6.83 -16.45 -19.22
N ALA A 17 6.06 -15.79 -20.07
CA ALA A 17 6.54 -14.68 -20.87
C ALA A 17 7.09 -13.57 -19.95
N GLU A 18 7.94 -12.69 -20.47
CA GLU A 18 8.45 -11.58 -19.64
C GLU A 18 7.32 -10.69 -19.13
N ASP A 19 6.28 -10.48 -19.94
CA ASP A 19 5.07 -9.74 -19.54
C ASP A 19 4.36 -10.36 -18.33
N GLU A 20 4.22 -11.69 -18.33
CA GLU A 20 3.62 -12.43 -17.22
C GLU A 20 4.49 -12.34 -15.97
N ARG A 21 5.82 -12.34 -16.11
CA ARG A 21 6.75 -12.15 -14.99
C ARG A 21 6.67 -10.73 -14.43
N GLU A 22 6.56 -9.72 -15.29
CA GLU A 22 6.42 -8.34 -14.86
C GLU A 22 5.11 -8.10 -14.10
N LEU A 23 3.99 -8.64 -14.61
CA LEU A 23 2.72 -8.62 -13.91
C LEU A 23 2.83 -9.31 -12.54
N GLN A 24 3.45 -10.50 -12.49
CA GLN A 24 3.67 -11.21 -11.24
C GLN A 24 4.52 -10.40 -10.25
N ARG A 25 5.62 -9.76 -10.71
CA ARG A 25 6.45 -8.86 -9.87
C ARG A 25 5.62 -7.72 -9.31
N ALA A 26 4.73 -7.12 -10.11
CA ALA A 26 3.89 -6.02 -9.68
C ALA A 26 2.86 -6.45 -8.61
N LEU A 27 2.23 -7.62 -8.80
CA LEU A 27 1.30 -8.22 -7.85
C LEU A 27 2.00 -8.60 -6.53
N ASP A 28 3.16 -9.24 -6.61
CA ASP A 28 3.95 -9.63 -5.44
C ASP A 28 4.45 -8.41 -4.67
N ALA A 29 4.93 -7.38 -5.36
CA ALA A 29 5.34 -6.12 -4.73
C ALA A 29 4.16 -5.45 -4.02
N PHE A 30 2.98 -5.44 -4.63
CA PHE A 30 1.76 -4.90 -4.04
C PHE A 30 1.35 -5.64 -2.76
N ALA A 31 1.34 -6.98 -2.80
CA ALA A 31 1.00 -7.82 -1.66
C ALA A 31 2.03 -7.72 -0.53
N LEU A 32 3.33 -7.79 -0.86
CA LEU A 32 4.43 -7.66 0.08
C LEU A 32 4.35 -6.32 0.84
N ARG A 33 4.12 -5.22 0.11
CA ARG A 33 3.98 -3.90 0.71
C ARG A 33 2.85 -3.83 1.74
N HIS A 34 1.69 -4.42 1.45
CA HIS A 34 0.56 -4.46 2.40
C HIS A 34 0.82 -5.38 3.59
N HIS A 35 1.44 -6.54 3.37
CA HIS A 35 1.85 -7.42 4.47
C HIS A 35 2.83 -6.73 5.42
N LEU A 36 3.79 -5.98 4.88
CA LEU A 36 4.74 -5.19 5.67
C LEU A 36 4.04 -4.04 6.40
N ALA A 37 3.12 -3.32 5.74
CA ALA A 37 2.35 -2.26 6.36
C ALA A 37 1.52 -2.78 7.55
N GLU A 38 0.78 -3.88 7.36
CA GLU A 38 0.01 -4.53 8.43
C GLU A 38 0.91 -4.97 9.58
N SER A 39 2.02 -5.64 9.26
CA SER A 39 2.97 -6.12 10.27
C SER A 39 3.60 -4.97 11.06
N LEU A 40 3.94 -3.86 10.40
CA LEU A 40 4.52 -2.67 11.02
C LEU A 40 3.54 -1.99 11.97
N VAL A 41 2.30 -1.77 11.52
CA VAL A 41 1.30 -1.13 12.37
C VAL A 41 0.95 -1.99 13.58
N ARG A 42 0.83 -3.31 13.40
CA ARG A 42 0.58 -4.23 14.51
C ARG A 42 1.72 -4.24 15.53
N ILE A 43 2.98 -4.29 15.10
CA ILE A 43 4.10 -4.30 16.04
C ILE A 43 4.27 -2.97 16.78
N VAL A 44 4.07 -1.84 16.09
CA VAL A 44 4.11 -0.50 16.72
C VAL A 44 2.98 -0.36 17.75
N HIS A 45 1.76 -0.79 17.41
CA HIS A 45 0.64 -0.79 18.35
C HIS A 45 0.91 -1.67 19.57
N ALA A 46 1.46 -2.87 19.36
CA ALA A 46 1.83 -3.75 20.46
C ALA A 46 2.87 -3.09 21.39
N VAL A 47 3.90 -2.42 20.84
CA VAL A 47 4.94 -1.75 21.63
C VAL A 47 4.40 -0.54 22.40
N LEU A 48 3.62 0.33 21.74
CA LEU A 48 3.22 1.63 22.32
C LEU A 48 1.96 1.53 23.19
N VAL A 49 0.99 0.71 22.78
CA VAL A 49 -0.35 0.69 23.36
C VAL A 49 -0.55 -0.58 24.20
N GLU A 50 -0.39 -1.77 23.61
CA GLU A 50 -0.82 -3.00 24.30
C GLU A 50 0.13 -3.44 25.42
N VAL A 51 1.43 -3.19 25.33
CA VAL A 51 2.38 -3.53 26.41
C VAL A 51 2.03 -2.84 27.73
N LYS A 52 1.42 -1.66 27.69
CA LYS A 52 0.96 -0.96 28.90
C LYS A 52 -0.29 -1.64 29.52
N ALA A 53 -1.08 -2.36 28.73
CA ALA A 53 -2.40 -2.88 29.11
C ALA A 53 -2.45 -4.42 29.29
N SER A 54 -1.56 -5.16 28.62
CA SER A 54 -1.65 -6.62 28.51
C SER A 54 -0.92 -7.36 29.63
N LYS A 55 -1.57 -8.40 30.18
CA LYS A 55 -0.98 -9.35 31.13
C LYS A 55 -0.27 -10.53 30.44
N SER A 56 -0.49 -10.75 29.14
CA SER A 56 -0.03 -11.96 28.41
C SER A 56 1.37 -11.81 27.77
N GLY A 57 2.04 -10.68 27.97
CA GLY A 57 3.37 -10.40 27.39
C GLY A 57 3.29 -9.93 25.94
N PHE A 58 4.32 -9.20 25.50
CA PHE A 58 4.37 -8.51 24.20
C PHE A 58 4.07 -9.43 23.01
N TRP A 59 4.72 -10.60 22.94
CA TRP A 59 4.60 -11.52 21.81
C TRP A 59 3.21 -12.13 21.70
N ALA A 60 2.60 -12.48 22.84
CA ALA A 60 1.22 -12.97 22.84
C ALA A 60 0.24 -11.87 22.41
N SER A 61 0.51 -10.61 22.75
CA SER A 61 -0.27 -9.44 22.32
C SER A 61 -0.22 -9.27 20.80
N LEU A 62 0.99 -9.33 20.23
CA LEU A 62 1.22 -9.23 18.78
C LEU A 62 0.46 -10.31 17.99
N THR A 63 0.42 -11.55 18.51
CA THR A 63 -0.22 -12.69 17.83
C THR A 63 -1.71 -12.85 18.16
N GLY A 64 -2.14 -12.35 19.31
CA GLY A 64 -3.42 -12.70 19.92
C GLY A 64 -4.61 -11.85 19.47
N SER A 65 -4.38 -10.82 18.66
CA SER A 65 -5.41 -9.79 18.41
C SER A 65 -6.08 -9.97 17.04
N PRO A 66 -7.32 -10.49 16.97
CA PRO A 66 -8.19 -10.37 15.80
C PRO A 66 -8.75 -8.94 15.65
N SER A 67 -7.99 -7.93 16.09
CA SER A 67 -8.38 -6.53 15.96
C SER A 67 -8.42 -6.13 14.49
N GLN A 68 -9.50 -5.43 14.11
CA GLN A 68 -9.64 -4.83 12.79
C GLN A 68 -8.58 -3.74 12.63
N GLY A 69 -7.90 -3.70 11.47
CA GLY A 69 -6.82 -2.73 11.19
C GLY A 69 -7.22 -1.29 11.46
N TYR A 70 -8.51 -0.94 11.27
CA TYR A 70 -9.07 0.36 11.62
C TYR A 70 -8.89 0.74 13.08
N ASN A 71 -9.24 -0.15 14.02
CA ASN A 71 -9.14 0.12 15.44
C ASN A 71 -7.69 0.32 15.90
N ILE A 72 -6.78 -0.46 15.31
CA ILE A 72 -5.34 -0.35 15.57
C ILE A 72 -4.82 1.02 15.14
N VAL A 73 -5.21 1.47 13.94
CA VAL A 73 -4.79 2.78 13.42
C VAL A 73 -5.38 3.92 14.24
N GLU A 74 -6.66 3.84 14.62
CA GLU A 74 -7.28 4.86 15.48
C GLU A 74 -6.59 4.96 16.85
N ALA A 75 -6.21 3.83 17.46
CA ALA A 75 -5.46 3.83 18.72
C ALA A 75 -4.09 4.49 18.57
N LEU A 76 -3.38 4.25 17.47
CA LEU A 76 -2.09 4.90 17.19
C LEU A 76 -2.23 6.40 16.91
N ARG A 77 -3.29 6.83 16.21
CA ARG A 77 -3.61 8.25 16.00
C ARG A 77 -3.90 8.95 17.33
N ALA A 78 -4.68 8.31 18.20
CA ALA A 78 -4.96 8.83 19.54
C ALA A 78 -3.69 8.95 20.39
N PHE A 79 -2.79 7.96 20.32
CA PHE A 79 -1.48 8.02 20.97
C PHE A 79 -0.65 9.20 20.46
N GLN A 80 -0.53 9.36 19.13
CA GLN A 80 0.24 10.44 18.51
C GLN A 80 -0.27 11.84 18.90
N ALA A 81 -1.57 12.00 19.11
CA ALA A 81 -2.16 13.27 19.51
C ALA A 81 -1.84 13.67 20.96
N GLN A 82 -1.44 12.71 21.81
CA GLN A 82 -1.25 12.91 23.25
C GLN A 82 0.21 12.80 23.69
N GLU A 83 0.98 11.92 23.04
CA GLU A 83 2.35 11.59 23.42
C GLU A 83 3.33 11.90 22.27
N ALA A 84 4.52 12.39 22.60
CA ALA A 84 5.62 12.46 21.63
C ALA A 84 6.10 11.06 21.27
N ILE A 85 6.48 10.85 20.02
CA ILE A 85 6.96 9.53 19.55
C ILE A 85 8.31 9.22 20.21
N PRO A 86 8.40 8.16 21.03
CA PRO A 86 9.62 7.87 21.76
C PRO A 86 10.70 7.30 20.82
N ALA A 87 11.93 7.80 20.92
CA ALA A 87 13.07 7.24 20.18
C ALA A 87 13.29 5.75 20.50
N SER A 88 12.89 5.31 21.70
CA SER A 88 12.93 3.91 22.12
C SER A 88 11.96 2.99 21.37
N LEU A 89 11.15 3.53 20.44
CA LEU A 89 10.40 2.72 19.48
C LEU A 89 11.31 2.15 18.39
N PHE A 90 12.33 2.91 17.97
CA PHE A 90 13.18 2.62 16.82
C PHE A 90 14.64 2.38 17.21
N MET A 91 14.99 2.51 18.49
CA MET A 91 16.33 2.28 19.02
C MET A 91 16.25 1.59 20.39
N PRO A 92 17.19 0.68 20.72
CA PRO A 92 17.25 0.09 22.06
C PRO A 92 17.34 1.16 23.17
N ALA A 93 16.60 1.00 24.27
CA ALA A 93 16.60 1.99 25.36
C ALA A 93 17.98 2.29 25.96
N ALA A 94 18.93 1.35 25.89
CA ALA A 94 20.31 1.59 26.31
C ALA A 94 21.03 2.62 25.42
N GLU A 95 20.82 2.55 24.11
CA GLU A 95 21.37 3.52 23.16
C GLU A 95 20.70 4.88 23.32
N VAL A 96 19.39 4.91 23.54
CA VAL A 96 18.64 6.16 23.80
C VAL A 96 19.16 6.86 25.06
N ARG A 97 19.43 6.12 26.14
CA ARG A 97 20.00 6.69 27.38
C ARG A 97 21.45 7.17 27.23
N ALA A 98 22.17 6.65 26.25
CA ALA A 98 23.54 7.07 25.95
C ALA A 98 23.58 8.34 25.08
N LEU A 99 22.44 8.78 24.53
CA LEU A 99 22.37 10.03 23.78
C LEU A 99 22.57 11.24 24.71
N PRO A 100 23.17 12.33 24.20
CA PRO A 100 23.17 13.61 24.89
C PRO A 100 21.73 14.13 25.09
N SER A 101 21.55 15.07 26.03
CA SER A 101 20.26 15.72 26.30
C SER A 101 19.64 16.36 25.04
N GLU A 102 20.48 16.84 24.13
CA GLU A 102 20.12 17.25 22.78
C GLU A 102 20.68 16.24 21.77
N PRO A 103 19.87 15.28 21.28
CA PRO A 103 20.33 14.27 20.35
C PRO A 103 20.88 14.88 19.05
N PRO A 104 21.89 14.26 18.42
CA PRO A 104 22.36 14.66 17.10
C PRO A 104 21.21 14.79 16.09
N SER A 105 21.27 15.82 15.25
CA SER A 105 20.17 16.16 14.32
C SER A 105 19.83 15.02 13.36
N ASN A 106 20.82 14.22 12.95
CA ASN A 106 20.63 13.03 12.13
C ASN A 106 19.80 11.94 12.84
N VAL A 107 20.02 11.73 14.14
CA VAL A 107 19.24 10.77 14.96
C VAL A 107 17.79 11.24 15.07
N ALA A 108 17.60 12.51 15.44
CA ALA A 108 16.26 13.09 15.57
C ALA A 108 15.49 13.09 14.23
N ASN A 109 16.17 13.41 13.13
CA ASN A 109 15.60 13.35 11.78
C ASN A 109 15.22 11.92 11.37
N ALA A 110 16.05 10.94 11.70
CA ALA A 110 15.79 9.55 11.31
C ALA A 110 14.62 8.93 12.10
N VAL A 111 14.51 9.24 13.40
CA VAL A 111 13.32 8.88 14.21
C VAL A 111 12.05 9.50 13.60
N ARG A 112 12.11 10.78 13.22
CA ARG A 112 10.98 11.43 12.52
C ARG A 112 10.65 10.73 11.22
N MET A 113 11.65 10.37 10.40
CA MET A 113 11.37 9.67 9.14
C MET A 113 10.77 8.29 9.35
N HIS A 114 11.31 7.51 10.30
CA HIS A 114 10.75 6.20 10.64
C HIS A 114 9.28 6.32 11.03
N TRP A 115 8.93 7.33 11.82
CA TRP A 115 7.53 7.62 12.13
C TRP A 115 6.69 7.98 10.90
N ARG A 116 7.22 8.75 9.95
CA ARG A 116 6.51 9.03 8.68
C ARG A 116 6.21 7.75 7.89
N TRP A 117 7.11 6.78 7.92
CA TRP A 117 6.87 5.46 7.32
C TRP A 117 5.84 4.62 8.08
N VAL A 118 5.76 4.76 9.42
CA VAL A 118 4.65 4.21 10.21
C VAL A 118 3.33 4.85 9.80
N GLN A 119 3.28 6.18 9.63
CA GLN A 119 2.09 6.89 9.17
C GLN A 119 1.67 6.46 7.76
N ARG A 120 2.64 6.24 6.86
CA ARG A 120 2.38 5.65 5.55
C ARG A 120 1.76 4.27 5.68
N ALA A 121 2.30 3.39 6.53
CA ALA A 121 1.73 2.08 6.78
C ALA A 121 0.29 2.14 7.32
N MET A 122 0.00 3.10 8.21
CA MET A 122 -1.36 3.37 8.70
C MET A 122 -2.31 3.75 7.56
N GLN A 123 -1.91 4.67 6.67
CA GLN A 123 -2.70 5.06 5.49
C GLN A 123 -2.99 3.89 4.54
N LEU A 124 -2.05 2.97 4.38
CA LEU A 124 -2.24 1.78 3.54
C LEU A 124 -3.24 0.78 4.12
N LEU A 125 -3.46 0.80 5.44
CA LEU A 125 -4.40 -0.09 6.14
C LEU A 125 -5.81 0.49 6.23
N VAL A 126 -5.90 1.80 6.46
CA VAL A 126 -7.15 2.55 6.47
C VAL A 126 -7.08 3.59 5.37
N SER A 127 -7.60 3.23 4.20
CA SER A 127 -7.58 4.14 3.08
C SER A 127 -8.39 5.41 3.39
N GLU A 128 -7.81 6.55 3.04
CA GLU A 128 -8.49 7.86 2.95
C GLU A 128 -8.85 8.19 1.48
N GLY A 129 -8.51 7.29 0.55
CA GLY A 129 -8.66 7.41 -0.90
C GLY A 129 -9.24 6.15 -1.54
N LEU A 130 -8.54 5.61 -2.54
CA LEU A 130 -8.83 4.30 -3.12
C LEU A 130 -8.44 3.21 -2.12
N ASP A 131 -9.33 2.25 -1.88
CA ASP A 131 -9.15 1.26 -0.83
C ASP A 131 -8.18 0.14 -1.25
N THR A 132 -6.88 0.42 -1.12
CA THR A 132 -5.82 -0.54 -1.46
C THR A 132 -5.80 -1.75 -0.52
N ASN A 133 -6.30 -1.60 0.72
CA ASN A 133 -6.37 -2.71 1.67
C ASN A 133 -7.47 -3.71 1.28
N VAL A 134 -8.61 -3.23 0.78
CA VAL A 134 -9.64 -4.11 0.20
C VAL A 134 -9.10 -4.85 -1.02
N ALA A 135 -8.34 -4.18 -1.89
CA ALA A 135 -7.67 -4.82 -3.00
C ALA A 135 -6.72 -5.93 -2.54
N ASN A 136 -5.88 -5.66 -1.53
CA ASN A 136 -4.98 -6.66 -0.95
C ASN A 136 -5.73 -7.87 -0.36
N ASN A 137 -6.79 -7.63 0.40
CA ASN A 137 -7.62 -8.70 0.95
C ASN A 137 -8.25 -9.57 -0.15
N LYS A 138 -8.74 -8.94 -1.22
CA LYS A 138 -9.30 -9.65 -2.37
C LYS A 138 -8.25 -10.44 -3.14
N LEU A 139 -7.09 -9.84 -3.39
CA LEU A 139 -5.95 -10.49 -4.03
C LEU A 139 -5.49 -11.72 -3.24
N LYS A 140 -5.30 -11.56 -1.93
CA LYS A 140 -4.94 -12.66 -1.00
C LYS A 140 -5.92 -13.82 -1.03
N HIS A 141 -7.22 -13.53 -1.19
CA HIS A 141 -8.26 -14.56 -1.24
C HIS A 141 -8.59 -15.04 -2.66
N GLY A 142 -8.04 -14.41 -3.70
CA GLY A 142 -8.33 -14.75 -5.10
C GLY A 142 -9.78 -14.47 -5.53
N LEU A 143 -10.45 -13.46 -4.94
CA LEU A 143 -11.87 -13.21 -5.14
C LEU A 143 -12.16 -11.80 -5.65
N ALA A 144 -12.92 -11.71 -6.74
CA ALA A 144 -13.41 -10.44 -7.30
C ALA A 144 -12.28 -9.43 -7.61
N VAL A 145 -11.16 -9.96 -8.11
CA VAL A 145 -9.99 -9.24 -8.60
C VAL A 145 -9.67 -9.71 -10.00
N ARG A 146 -9.24 -8.78 -10.85
CA ARG A 146 -8.77 -9.05 -12.22
C ARG A 146 -7.44 -8.32 -12.43
N PRO A 147 -6.34 -9.04 -12.71
CA PRO A 147 -5.13 -8.38 -13.14
C PRO A 147 -5.29 -7.91 -14.59
N HIS A 148 -4.64 -6.79 -14.89
CA HIS A 148 -4.53 -6.22 -16.23
C HIS A 148 -3.07 -6.02 -16.56
N ASP A 149 -2.77 -6.30 -17.81
CA ASP A 149 -1.43 -6.38 -18.35
C ASP A 149 -1.32 -5.59 -19.68
N GLU A 150 -2.47 -5.18 -20.19
CA GLU A 150 -2.75 -4.50 -21.46
C GLU A 150 -3.47 -3.15 -21.28
N LEU A 151 -3.95 -2.84 -20.07
CA LEU A 151 -4.80 -1.68 -19.82
C LEU A 151 -3.99 -0.39 -19.82
N ARG A 152 -4.39 0.56 -20.67
CA ARG A 152 -3.88 1.93 -20.66
C ARG A 152 -5.02 2.92 -20.54
N VAL A 153 -4.92 3.80 -19.57
CA VAL A 153 -5.91 4.86 -19.31
C VAL A 153 -5.13 6.15 -19.09
N GLY A 154 -5.45 7.19 -19.83
CA GLY A 154 -4.78 8.48 -19.73
C GLY A 154 -5.68 9.62 -20.17
N PHE A 155 -5.22 10.84 -19.90
CA PHE A 155 -5.88 12.05 -20.36
C PHE A 155 -5.35 12.46 -21.73
N MET A 156 -6.26 12.88 -22.60
CA MET A 156 -5.94 13.44 -23.91
C MET A 156 -6.61 14.81 -24.04
N THR A 157 -5.91 15.74 -24.67
CA THR A 157 -6.46 17.07 -24.98
C THR A 157 -7.20 17.08 -26.32
N ASP A 158 -6.79 16.21 -27.24
CA ASP A 158 -7.31 16.14 -28.59
C ASP A 158 -8.46 15.12 -28.64
N ALA A 159 -9.59 15.53 -29.21
CA ALA A 159 -10.66 14.61 -29.54
C ALA A 159 -10.25 13.74 -30.75
N PRO A 160 -10.86 12.56 -30.94
CA PRO A 160 -10.73 11.82 -32.18
C PRO A 160 -11.08 12.70 -33.39
N GLU A 161 -10.34 12.52 -34.49
CA GLU A 161 -10.64 13.16 -35.77
C GLU A 161 -12.03 12.74 -36.27
N PRO A 162 -12.65 13.47 -37.22
CA PRO A 162 -13.99 13.15 -37.72
C PRO A 162 -14.13 11.75 -38.33
N ASP A 163 -13.03 11.14 -38.79
CA ASP A 163 -12.98 9.77 -39.31
C ASP A 163 -12.79 8.71 -38.21
N GLY A 164 -12.71 9.13 -36.94
CA GLY A 164 -12.51 8.27 -35.78
C GLY A 164 -11.04 7.90 -35.54
N SER A 165 -10.08 8.54 -36.21
CA SER A 165 -8.65 8.31 -35.95
C SER A 165 -8.13 9.13 -34.77
N VAL A 166 -7.13 8.57 -34.08
CA VAL A 166 -6.37 9.24 -33.01
C VAL A 166 -4.89 8.96 -33.25
N ARG A 167 -4.08 10.02 -33.33
CA ARG A 167 -2.62 9.90 -33.54
C ARG A 167 -1.93 9.28 -32.34
N LEU A 168 -0.98 8.37 -32.58
CA LEU A 168 -0.18 7.73 -31.54
C LEU A 168 0.58 8.75 -30.68
N SER A 169 1.05 9.86 -31.27
CA SER A 169 1.71 10.93 -30.52
C SER A 169 0.81 11.50 -29.41
N ALA A 170 -0.47 11.73 -29.69
CA ALA A 170 -1.44 12.32 -28.77
C ALA A 170 -1.69 11.44 -27.54
N ILE A 171 -1.60 10.12 -27.70
CA ILE A 171 -1.76 9.13 -26.62
C ILE A 171 -0.50 9.06 -25.75
N ARG A 172 0.67 9.26 -26.35
CA ARG A 172 1.97 9.14 -25.65
C ARG A 172 2.32 10.37 -24.82
N THR A 173 1.83 11.55 -25.20
CA THR A 173 2.11 12.82 -24.51
C THR A 173 1.17 13.13 -23.35
N GLY A 174 0.04 12.43 -23.26
CA GLY A 174 -0.97 12.63 -22.22
C GLY A 174 -0.56 12.09 -20.84
N PRO A 175 -0.98 12.72 -19.73
CA PRO A 175 -0.80 12.15 -18.39
C PRO A 175 -1.49 10.78 -18.26
N SER A 176 -0.78 9.77 -17.77
CA SER A 176 -1.31 8.42 -17.62
C SER A 176 -1.90 8.18 -16.22
N ILE A 177 -3.10 7.61 -16.18
CA ILE A 177 -3.73 7.07 -14.97
C ILE A 177 -3.24 5.63 -14.76
N ILE A 178 -3.43 4.78 -15.78
CA ILE A 178 -2.92 3.40 -15.86
C ILE A 178 -1.98 3.34 -17.07
N ASP A 179 -0.74 2.90 -16.88
CA ASP A 179 0.30 2.88 -17.94
C ASP A 179 0.68 1.49 -18.42
N ALA A 180 0.45 0.41 -17.64
CA ALA A 180 0.50 -0.96 -18.14
C ALA A 180 -0.17 -1.98 -17.19
N ARG A 181 0.44 -2.19 -16.01
CA ARG A 181 0.02 -3.25 -15.09
C ARG A 181 -0.95 -2.69 -14.07
N ALA A 182 -2.10 -3.31 -13.94
CA ALA A 182 -3.09 -2.88 -12.98
C ALA A 182 -3.78 -4.07 -12.31
N ILE A 183 -4.46 -3.76 -11.22
CA ILE A 183 -5.43 -4.67 -10.62
C ILE A 183 -6.77 -3.96 -10.51
N GLU A 184 -7.78 -4.56 -11.11
CA GLU A 184 -9.17 -4.17 -10.98
C GLU A 184 -9.82 -5.03 -9.88
N PHE A 185 -10.65 -4.42 -9.04
CA PHE A 185 -11.41 -5.16 -8.05
C PHE A 185 -12.80 -4.58 -7.83
N LEU A 186 -13.74 -5.48 -7.54
CA LEU A 186 -15.12 -5.12 -7.25
C LEU A 186 -15.34 -5.07 -5.74
N GLN A 187 -15.82 -3.94 -5.21
CA GLN A 187 -16.15 -3.75 -3.81
C GLN A 187 -17.61 -3.40 -3.63
N ARG A 188 -18.21 -3.89 -2.54
CA ARG A 188 -19.48 -3.40 -2.03
C ARG A 188 -19.22 -2.61 -0.76
N LEU A 189 -19.69 -1.37 -0.69
CA LEU A 189 -19.43 -0.51 0.47
C LEU A 189 -20.17 -1.00 1.72
N PRO A 190 -19.51 -1.03 2.88
CA PRO A 190 -20.09 -1.52 4.13
C PRO A 190 -21.22 -0.60 4.62
N THR A 191 -22.09 -1.15 5.47
CA THR A 191 -23.30 -0.48 6.00
C THR A 191 -23.03 0.80 6.80
N ARG A 192 -21.83 0.93 7.37
CA ARG A 192 -21.40 2.10 8.15
C ARG A 192 -21.14 3.34 7.30
N GLU A 193 -20.90 3.19 6.01
CA GLU A 193 -20.58 4.31 5.12
C GLU A 193 -21.83 5.05 4.65
N GLU A 194 -21.66 6.31 4.24
CA GLU A 194 -22.74 7.12 3.68
C GLU A 194 -23.34 6.45 2.42
N HIS A 195 -22.47 5.90 1.58
CA HIS A 195 -22.86 5.24 0.34
C HIS A 195 -23.07 3.73 0.49
N ALA A 196 -23.38 3.27 1.70
CA ALA A 196 -23.59 1.87 2.04
C ALA A 196 -24.34 1.05 0.96
N GLY A 197 -23.80 -0.14 0.69
CA GLY A 197 -24.37 -1.13 -0.19
C GLY A 197 -24.21 -0.88 -1.68
N SER A 198 -23.66 0.28 -2.10
CA SER A 198 -23.28 0.50 -3.49
C SER A 198 -22.14 -0.42 -3.91
N TRP A 199 -22.13 -0.77 -5.20
CA TRP A 199 -21.05 -1.51 -5.84
C TRP A 199 -20.15 -0.55 -6.61
N GLU A 200 -18.84 -0.77 -6.50
CA GLU A 200 -17.81 0.04 -7.13
C GLU A 200 -16.73 -0.85 -7.70
N VAL A 201 -16.17 -0.43 -8.83
CA VAL A 201 -14.96 -1.02 -9.40
C VAL A 201 -13.83 -0.02 -9.18
N THR A 202 -12.71 -0.51 -8.69
CA THR A 202 -11.49 0.27 -8.53
C THR A 202 -10.36 -0.41 -9.28
N THR A 203 -9.63 0.37 -10.07
CA THR A 203 -8.46 -0.08 -10.82
C THR A 203 -7.24 0.65 -10.28
N LEU A 204 -6.31 -0.10 -9.70
CA LEU A 204 -5.06 0.43 -9.17
C LEU A 204 -3.94 0.21 -10.18
N ASN A 205 -3.13 1.24 -10.41
CA ASN A 205 -1.91 1.13 -11.18
C ASN A 205 -0.82 0.47 -10.33
N LEU A 206 -0.26 -0.65 -10.82
CA LEU A 206 0.74 -1.43 -10.13
C LEU A 206 2.13 -1.17 -10.73
N ARG A 207 2.76 -0.10 -10.27
CA ARG A 207 4.15 0.21 -10.63
C ARG A 207 5.11 -0.52 -9.70
N ALA A 208 5.75 -1.56 -10.21
CA ALA A 208 6.58 -2.45 -9.41
C ALA A 208 7.72 -1.72 -8.67
N ALA A 209 8.42 -0.79 -9.33
CA ALA A 209 9.56 -0.09 -8.74
C ALA A 209 9.17 0.76 -7.50
N PRO A 210 8.16 1.66 -7.55
CA PRO A 210 7.66 2.34 -6.37
C PRO A 210 7.16 1.40 -5.27
N LEU A 211 6.43 0.33 -5.62
CA LEU A 211 5.93 -0.65 -4.66
C LEU A 211 7.06 -1.36 -3.90
N ILE A 212 8.11 -1.77 -4.62
CA ILE A 212 9.30 -2.39 -4.04
C ILE A 212 10.05 -1.40 -3.15
N ALA A 213 10.19 -0.14 -3.58
CA ALA A 213 10.82 0.91 -2.78
C ALA A 213 10.06 1.17 -1.47
N GLU A 214 8.73 1.25 -1.50
CA GLU A 214 7.92 1.32 -0.29
C GLU A 214 8.11 0.08 0.61
N ALA A 215 8.10 -1.13 0.03
CA ALA A 215 8.33 -2.36 0.78
C ALA A 215 9.71 -2.38 1.48
N LEU A 216 10.76 -1.89 0.82
CA LEU A 216 12.09 -1.77 1.42
C LEU A 216 12.10 -0.80 2.61
N MET A 217 11.43 0.34 2.49
CA MET A 217 11.35 1.31 3.58
C MET A 217 10.52 0.79 4.76
N LEU A 218 9.36 0.18 4.47
CA LEU A 218 8.50 -0.42 5.49
C LEU A 218 9.21 -1.57 6.23
N SER A 219 9.90 -2.45 5.50
CA SER A 219 10.67 -3.54 6.11
C SER A 219 11.82 -3.04 6.98
N THR A 220 12.52 -2.00 6.55
CA THR A 220 13.60 -1.37 7.35
C THR A 220 13.08 -0.85 8.68
N VAL A 221 11.96 -0.11 8.66
CA VAL A 221 11.34 0.43 9.87
C VAL A 221 10.78 -0.70 10.73
N TRP A 222 10.11 -1.68 10.13
CA TRP A 222 9.66 -2.88 10.84
C TRP A 222 10.81 -3.59 11.56
N SER A 223 11.94 -3.78 10.89
CA SER A 223 13.12 -4.41 11.47
C SER A 223 13.72 -3.59 12.62
N SER A 224 13.70 -2.26 12.56
CA SER A 224 14.14 -1.41 13.70
C SER A 224 13.24 -1.57 14.92
N VAL A 225 11.91 -1.58 14.72
CA VAL A 225 10.94 -1.75 15.83
C VAL A 225 11.07 -3.15 16.41
N PHE A 226 11.14 -4.17 15.56
CA PHE A 226 11.30 -5.56 15.99
C PHE A 226 12.61 -5.76 16.77
N ALA A 227 13.73 -5.28 16.22
CA ALA A 227 15.03 -5.46 16.86
C ALA A 227 15.11 -4.70 18.20
N THR A 228 14.55 -3.50 18.27
CA THR A 228 14.45 -2.72 19.51
C THR A 228 13.58 -3.44 20.54
N ALA A 229 12.38 -3.87 20.15
CA ALA A 229 11.48 -4.60 21.05
C ALA A 229 12.11 -5.91 21.56
N ALA A 230 12.80 -6.65 20.68
CA ALA A 230 13.49 -7.88 21.01
C ALA A 230 14.70 -7.66 21.92
N ALA A 231 15.51 -6.61 21.71
CA ALA A 231 16.66 -6.30 22.55
C ALA A 231 16.27 -6.07 24.02
N GLU A 232 15.07 -5.54 24.26
CA GLU A 232 14.55 -5.26 25.59
C GLU A 232 13.83 -6.45 26.24
N ARG A 233 13.26 -7.36 25.43
CA ARG A 233 12.28 -8.35 25.89
C ARG A 233 12.68 -9.80 25.66
N LEU A 234 13.68 -10.07 24.80
CA LEU A 234 14.14 -11.42 24.53
C LEU A 234 15.15 -11.87 25.59
N VAL A 235 14.79 -12.91 26.33
CA VAL A 235 15.68 -13.60 27.27
C VAL A 235 16.41 -14.70 26.49
N GLY A 236 17.73 -14.59 26.36
CA GLY A 236 18.52 -15.55 25.59
C GLY A 236 19.93 -15.05 25.29
N PRO A 237 20.76 -15.88 24.64
CA PRO A 237 22.12 -15.51 24.24
C PRO A 237 22.11 -14.32 23.28
N ALA A 238 23.15 -13.48 23.35
CA ALA A 238 23.26 -12.28 22.52
C ALA A 238 23.20 -12.59 21.01
N GLU A 239 23.69 -13.75 20.60
CA GLU A 239 23.68 -14.24 19.21
C GLU A 239 22.27 -14.48 18.65
N ALA A 240 21.29 -14.76 19.53
CA ALA A 240 19.89 -14.94 19.13
C ALA A 240 19.15 -13.61 18.96
N ARG A 241 19.78 -12.47 19.28
CA ARG A 241 19.16 -11.16 19.13
C ARG A 241 19.21 -10.71 17.67
N PRO A 242 18.10 -10.23 17.10
CA PRO A 242 18.09 -9.68 15.75
C PRO A 242 19.04 -8.49 15.64
N ARG A 243 19.77 -8.41 14.53
CA ARG A 243 20.62 -7.25 14.23
C ARG A 243 19.75 -6.05 13.95
N HIS A 244 20.04 -4.93 14.60
CA HIS A 244 19.36 -3.67 14.34
C HIS A 244 19.80 -3.12 12.97
N PRO A 245 18.88 -2.73 12.06
CA PRO A 245 19.24 -2.23 10.73
C PRO A 245 19.86 -0.82 10.75
N GLY A 246 19.83 -0.16 11.91
CA GLY A 246 20.20 1.24 12.06
C GLY A 246 19.05 2.18 11.74
N LEU A 247 19.23 3.46 12.08
CA LEU A 247 18.27 4.50 11.74
C LEU A 247 18.55 5.04 10.34
N VAL A 248 17.80 4.56 9.36
CA VAL A 248 17.89 5.03 7.97
C VAL A 248 17.08 6.31 7.80
N LEU A 249 17.70 7.36 7.25
CA LEU A 249 16.99 8.59 6.88
C LEU A 249 16.12 8.39 5.65
N GLY A 250 16.61 7.73 4.60
CA GLY A 250 15.83 7.37 3.39
C GLY A 250 15.09 8.53 2.70
N PRO A 251 14.35 8.25 1.61
CA PRO A 251 13.38 9.19 1.08
C PRO A 251 12.14 9.25 1.99
N PRO A 252 11.44 10.40 2.03
CA PRO A 252 10.12 10.44 2.61
C PRO A 252 9.08 9.73 1.72
N PRO A 253 7.95 9.26 2.26
CA PRO A 253 6.96 8.50 1.49
C PRO A 253 6.49 9.19 0.20
N GLU A 254 6.25 10.51 0.24
CA GLU A 254 5.79 11.29 -0.91
C GLU A 254 6.81 11.41 -2.04
N ALA A 255 8.11 11.21 -1.77
CA ALA A 255 9.12 11.18 -2.82
C ALA A 255 9.04 9.90 -3.67
N ILE A 256 8.48 8.82 -3.11
CA ILE A 256 8.26 7.56 -3.84
C ILE A 256 6.87 7.56 -4.51
N ASN A 257 5.87 8.13 -3.84
CA ASN A 257 4.48 8.13 -4.30
C ASN A 257 4.05 9.47 -4.93
N HIS A 258 4.57 9.78 -6.12
CA HIS A 258 4.33 11.04 -6.82
C HIS A 258 3.46 10.90 -8.09
N GLU A 259 2.85 9.74 -8.29
CA GLU A 259 2.05 9.47 -9.49
C GLU A 259 0.61 9.06 -9.14
N VAL A 260 -0.25 9.05 -10.16
CA VAL A 260 -1.65 8.62 -10.05
C VAL A 260 -1.71 7.17 -9.58
N ILE A 261 -2.49 6.92 -8.52
CA ILE A 261 -2.62 5.60 -7.89
C ILE A 261 -3.60 4.72 -8.68
N GLY A 262 -4.64 5.32 -9.25
CA GLY A 262 -5.68 4.61 -9.98
C GLY A 262 -6.97 5.41 -10.08
N TYR A 263 -8.05 4.71 -10.41
CA TYR A 263 -9.38 5.30 -10.47
C TYR A 263 -10.45 4.37 -9.88
N ARG A 264 -11.57 4.96 -9.49
CA ARG A 264 -12.76 4.26 -8.97
C ARG A 264 -14.01 4.73 -9.66
N GLN A 265 -14.82 3.78 -10.11
CA GLN A 265 -16.11 4.03 -10.73
C GLN A 265 -17.22 3.36 -9.93
N ALA A 266 -18.24 4.14 -9.58
CA ALA A 266 -19.48 3.60 -9.03
C ALA A 266 -20.29 2.85 -10.11
N LEU A 267 -20.67 1.61 -9.83
CA LEU A 267 -21.56 0.81 -10.68
C LEU A 267 -23.03 0.98 -10.30
N THR A 268 -23.30 1.20 -9.01
CA THR A 268 -24.67 1.39 -8.50
C THR A 268 -24.76 2.61 -7.60
N LYS A 269 -25.98 3.09 -7.40
CA LYS A 269 -26.29 4.10 -6.38
C LYS A 269 -26.33 3.46 -5.00
N SER A 270 -26.09 4.27 -3.97
CA SER A 270 -26.28 3.84 -2.58
C SER A 270 -27.74 3.49 -2.30
N HIS A 271 -27.96 2.43 -1.54
CA HIS A 271 -29.30 2.12 -0.99
C HIS A 271 -29.70 3.03 0.16
N LYS A 272 -28.72 3.71 0.79
CA LYS A 272 -28.91 4.59 1.95
C LYS A 272 -29.17 6.03 1.52
N SER A 273 -28.27 6.61 0.71
CA SER A 273 -28.39 8.00 0.27
C SER A 273 -29.05 8.17 -1.10
N GLY A 274 -29.17 7.11 -1.90
CA GLY A 274 -29.62 7.21 -3.29
C GLY A 274 -28.59 7.87 -4.23
N ALA A 275 -27.45 8.33 -3.72
CA ALA A 275 -26.40 9.00 -4.47
C ALA A 275 -25.38 8.00 -5.04
N SER A 276 -24.76 8.37 -6.17
CA SER A 276 -23.58 7.71 -6.74
C SER A 276 -22.31 8.40 -6.24
N ARG A 277 -21.21 7.66 -6.08
CA ARG A 277 -19.87 8.22 -5.77
C ARG A 277 -19.08 8.64 -7.01
N GLY A 278 -19.70 8.55 -8.18
CA GLY A 278 -19.13 9.01 -9.45
C GLY A 278 -17.89 8.23 -9.89
N LEU A 279 -17.18 8.83 -10.83
CA LEU A 279 -15.85 8.42 -11.25
C LEU A 279 -14.83 9.34 -10.57
N VAL A 280 -13.79 8.78 -9.97
CA VAL A 280 -12.68 9.58 -9.43
C VAL A 280 -11.34 8.99 -9.82
N VAL A 281 -10.33 9.85 -9.84
CA VAL A 281 -8.92 9.50 -9.96
C VAL A 281 -8.21 9.95 -8.69
N GLU A 282 -7.39 9.07 -8.11
CA GLU A 282 -6.55 9.44 -6.97
C GLU A 282 -5.17 9.86 -7.45
N THR A 283 -4.83 11.11 -7.16
CA THR A 283 -3.55 11.75 -7.46
C THR A 283 -2.75 11.94 -6.15
N PRO A 284 -1.45 12.26 -6.23
CA PRO A 284 -0.66 12.62 -5.05
C PRO A 284 -1.21 13.81 -4.26
N GLU A 285 -1.96 14.69 -4.93
CA GLU A 285 -2.56 15.89 -4.35
C GLU A 285 -3.97 15.63 -3.77
N GLY A 286 -4.54 14.47 -4.03
CA GLY A 286 -5.86 14.06 -3.56
C GLY A 286 -6.75 13.46 -4.65
N ILE A 287 -8.03 13.36 -4.33
CA ILE A 287 -9.05 12.75 -5.19
C ILE A 287 -9.63 13.81 -6.12
N VAL A 288 -9.61 13.52 -7.43
CA VAL A 288 -10.25 14.35 -8.47
C VAL A 288 -11.49 13.63 -8.97
N GLU A 289 -12.65 14.28 -8.86
CA GLU A 289 -13.90 13.78 -9.43
C GLU A 289 -14.01 14.09 -10.92
N LEU A 290 -14.33 13.07 -11.71
CA LEU A 290 -14.53 13.18 -13.15
C LEU A 290 -16.01 13.06 -13.47
N THR A 291 -16.52 14.07 -14.17
CA THR A 291 -17.88 14.04 -14.72
C THR A 291 -17.83 13.72 -16.19
N GLN A 292 -18.45 12.60 -16.59
CA GLN A 292 -18.66 12.31 -18.00
C GLN A 292 -19.78 13.21 -18.56
N THR A 293 -19.42 14.12 -19.46
CA THR A 293 -20.35 15.10 -20.05
C THR A 293 -20.87 14.69 -21.44
N GLY A 294 -20.29 13.65 -22.05
CA GLY A 294 -20.64 13.18 -23.39
C GLY A 294 -20.55 11.66 -23.54
N PRO A 295 -21.11 11.10 -24.63
CA PRO A 295 -21.02 9.67 -24.90
C PRO A 295 -19.58 9.24 -25.16
N GLY A 296 -19.24 8.01 -24.77
CA GLY A 296 -17.99 7.39 -25.19
C GLY A 296 -17.99 7.17 -26.70
N THR A 297 -16.84 7.39 -27.34
CA THR A 297 -16.65 7.17 -28.79
C THR A 297 -15.49 6.21 -28.99
N SER A 298 -15.66 5.22 -29.87
CA SER A 298 -14.56 4.34 -30.28
C SER A 298 -13.69 5.06 -31.30
N ALA A 299 -12.38 4.93 -31.15
CA ALA A 299 -11.40 5.49 -32.09
C ALA A 299 -10.32 4.47 -32.45
N THR A 300 -9.71 4.65 -33.62
CA THR A 300 -8.60 3.82 -34.10
C THR A 300 -7.29 4.58 -33.91
N ILE A 301 -6.34 3.96 -33.24
CA ILE A 301 -4.99 4.51 -33.10
C ILE A 301 -4.29 4.38 -34.47
N VAL A 302 -3.79 5.50 -34.98
CA VAL A 302 -3.00 5.54 -36.22
C VAL A 302 -1.57 6.02 -35.90
N ASP A 303 -0.60 5.50 -36.64
CA ASP A 303 0.76 6.05 -36.61
C ASP A 303 0.76 7.48 -37.15
N ASP A 304 1.78 8.25 -36.75
CA ASP A 304 1.97 9.63 -37.20
C ASP A 304 2.32 9.72 -38.70
#